data_AF-A0A6P2CEF4-F1
#
_entry.id   AF-A0A6P2CEF4-F1
#
_cell.length_a   1.000
_cell.length_b   1.000
_cell.length_c   1.000
_cell.angle_alpha   90.00
_cell.angle_beta   90.00
_cell.angle_gamma   90.00
#
_symmetry.space_group_name_H-M   'P 1'
#
loop_
_entity.id
_entity.type
_entity.pdbx_description
1 polymer ?
#
loop_
_entity_poly.entity_id
_entity_poly.type
_entity_poly.pdbx_seq_one_letter_code
_entity_poly.pdbx_strand_id
1 'polypeptide(L)'
;MVVERTDTARGRIAARAGGSATLAVLRDPRRLRTEVFAGMVVALALVPETISFSILAGVGPQIGLVTSFLFAMTIAIVGGRPAMISAAAGSVALVLAPLVREHGVQYLIAAVLLGGVLQLLLSLAGVAKLMRFVPPSVVTGFVNGLAILIFAAQVPHLAGVPWLVYPLTAVGLVIMVVLPRLTRAIPAPLVATTLLTLAAVVFTLNVPAVGDEGRVGAGLPDLLFPDVPLSLATLQIVFPYALGLAMVGLLETFLTQQLVDDITGTPSNMRREGCGQGIANLVTGFFGGMGGCAMIGQTMMNVKECGGRTRVSTFVAGLSLLVLVVFAAPVLAVIPMAALVAVMIMVSFATIPSRRSSSR
;
A
#
# COMPACT_ATOMS: atom_id res chain seq x y z
N MET A 1 -26.38 0.30 -30.11
CA MET A 1 -26.69 -0.91 -29.29
C MET A 1 -25.74 -2.11 -29.52
N VAL A 2 -24.84 -2.09 -30.52
CA VAL A 2 -23.92 -3.22 -30.79
C VAL A 2 -22.57 -3.11 -30.04
N VAL A 3 -22.15 -1.89 -29.68
CA VAL A 3 -20.85 -1.64 -29.01
C VAL A 3 -20.84 -2.03 -27.52
N GLU A 4 -22.00 -2.07 -26.86
CA GLU A 4 -22.10 -2.45 -25.43
C GLU A 4 -22.07 -3.97 -25.19
N ARG A 5 -22.48 -4.76 -26.20
CA ARG A 5 -22.50 -6.24 -26.12
C ARG A 5 -21.11 -6.87 -26.32
N THR A 6 -20.21 -6.22 -27.05
CA THR A 6 -18.84 -6.72 -27.28
C THR A 6 -17.93 -6.51 -26.07
N ASP A 7 -18.09 -5.40 -25.35
CA ASP A 7 -17.31 -5.10 -24.14
C ASP A 7 -17.67 -6.05 -22.97
N THR A 8 -18.95 -6.39 -22.84
CA THR A 8 -19.43 -7.36 -21.84
C THR A 8 -19.01 -8.79 -22.15
N ALA A 9 -18.92 -9.18 -23.43
CA ALA A 9 -18.43 -10.50 -23.84
C ALA A 9 -16.91 -10.66 -23.61
N ARG A 10 -16.10 -9.66 -23.98
CA ARG A 10 -14.64 -9.66 -23.72
C ARG A 10 -14.32 -9.66 -22.23
N GLY A 11 -15.05 -8.88 -21.44
CA GLY A 11 -14.91 -8.87 -19.98
C GLY A 11 -15.25 -10.21 -19.31
N ARG A 12 -16.25 -10.95 -19.82
CA ARG A 12 -16.60 -12.31 -19.32
C ARG A 12 -15.55 -13.37 -19.68
N ILE A 13 -14.95 -13.28 -20.87
CA ILE A 13 -13.88 -14.20 -21.30
C ILE A 13 -12.60 -13.96 -20.49
N ALA A 14 -12.21 -12.70 -20.27
CA ALA A 14 -11.06 -12.35 -19.43
C ALA A 14 -11.27 -12.74 -17.95
N ALA A 15 -12.49 -12.57 -17.42
CA ALA A 15 -12.82 -13.01 -16.05
C ALA A 15 -12.79 -14.53 -15.89
N ARG A 16 -13.25 -15.30 -16.90
CA ARG A 16 -13.09 -16.77 -16.94
C ARG A 16 -11.61 -17.17 -17.06
N ALA A 17 -10.80 -16.44 -17.84
CA ALA A 17 -9.38 -16.71 -18.00
C ALA A 17 -8.61 -16.52 -16.67
N GLY A 18 -8.88 -15.47 -15.89
CA GLY A 18 -8.23 -15.25 -14.60
C GLY A 18 -8.59 -16.27 -13.50
N GLY A 19 -9.85 -16.72 -13.45
CA GLY A 19 -10.29 -17.79 -12.53
C GLY A 19 -9.73 -19.17 -12.92
N SER A 20 -9.73 -19.47 -14.22
CA SER A 20 -9.10 -20.68 -14.77
C SER A 20 -7.59 -20.71 -14.55
N ALA A 21 -6.90 -19.57 -14.74
CA ALA A 21 -5.46 -19.45 -14.52
C ALA A 21 -5.06 -19.64 -13.05
N THR A 22 -5.86 -19.12 -12.11
CA THR A 22 -5.59 -19.29 -10.66
C THR A 22 -5.69 -20.76 -10.26
N LEU A 23 -6.76 -21.45 -10.70
CA LEU A 23 -6.94 -22.89 -10.43
C LEU A 23 -5.88 -23.75 -11.14
N ALA A 24 -5.43 -23.36 -12.32
CA ALA A 24 -4.36 -24.04 -13.05
C ALA A 24 -3.02 -23.93 -12.30
N VAL A 25 -2.71 -22.78 -11.69
CA VAL A 25 -1.48 -22.61 -10.91
C VAL A 25 -1.46 -23.47 -9.65
N LEU A 26 -2.59 -23.67 -8.97
CA LEU A 26 -2.66 -24.59 -7.83
C LEU A 26 -2.31 -26.04 -8.19
N ARG A 27 -2.38 -26.41 -9.48
CA ARG A 27 -2.02 -27.73 -10.00
C ARG A 27 -0.60 -27.80 -10.59
N ASP A 28 0.07 -26.66 -10.77
CA ASP A 28 1.44 -26.58 -11.29
C ASP A 28 2.39 -26.14 -10.16
N PRO A 29 3.16 -27.07 -9.55
CA PRO A 29 4.05 -26.76 -8.43
C PRO A 29 5.09 -25.69 -8.74
N ARG A 30 5.57 -25.60 -9.99
CA ARG A 30 6.59 -24.61 -10.36
C ARG A 30 6.02 -23.20 -10.37
N ARG A 31 4.82 -23.03 -10.94
CA ARG A 31 4.12 -21.74 -10.95
C ARG A 31 3.66 -21.35 -9.55
N LEU A 32 3.14 -22.30 -8.78
CA LEU A 32 2.72 -22.05 -7.41
C LEU A 32 3.89 -21.55 -6.57
N ARG A 33 5.07 -22.17 -6.71
CA ARG A 33 6.29 -21.74 -6.05
C ARG A 33 6.64 -20.29 -6.39
N THR A 34 6.56 -19.90 -7.66
CA THR A 34 6.83 -18.51 -8.08
C THR A 34 5.83 -17.53 -7.47
N GLU A 35 4.53 -17.83 -7.47
CA GLU A 35 3.52 -16.96 -6.86
C GLU A 35 3.71 -16.83 -5.35
N VAL A 36 4.03 -17.92 -4.66
CA VAL A 36 4.26 -17.92 -3.22
C VAL A 36 5.50 -17.09 -2.88
N PHE A 37 6.61 -17.31 -3.57
CA PHE A 37 7.82 -16.49 -3.36
C PHE A 37 7.58 -15.02 -3.66
N ALA A 38 6.89 -14.70 -4.75
CA ALA A 38 6.56 -13.32 -5.09
C ALA A 38 5.74 -12.64 -3.98
N GLY A 39 4.69 -13.32 -3.49
CA GLY A 39 3.89 -12.83 -2.37
C GLY A 39 4.70 -12.64 -1.08
N MET A 40 5.55 -13.60 -0.70
CA MET A 40 6.39 -13.50 0.50
C MET A 40 7.40 -12.34 0.41
N VAL A 41 8.04 -12.17 -0.74
CA VAL A 41 9.01 -11.09 -0.96
C VAL A 41 8.33 -9.72 -0.87
N VAL A 42 7.14 -9.58 -1.47
CA VAL A 42 6.32 -8.37 -1.36
C VAL A 42 5.89 -8.12 0.08
N ALA A 43 5.45 -9.15 0.81
CA ALA A 43 5.05 -9.00 2.20
C ALA A 43 6.19 -8.44 3.07
N LEU A 44 7.42 -8.94 2.88
CA LEU A 44 8.61 -8.44 3.58
C LEU A 44 8.93 -6.99 3.21
N ALA A 45 8.78 -6.63 1.93
CA ALA A 45 8.98 -5.26 1.46
C ALA A 45 7.89 -4.29 1.96
N LEU A 46 6.68 -4.79 2.24
CA LEU A 46 5.56 -3.99 2.72
C LEU A 46 5.67 -3.55 4.18
N VAL A 47 6.36 -4.32 5.02
CA VAL A 47 6.42 -4.05 6.47
C VAL A 47 6.96 -2.64 6.76
N PRO A 48 8.15 -2.24 6.26
CA PRO A 48 8.70 -0.92 6.57
C PRO A 48 7.86 0.24 6.03
N GLU A 49 7.33 0.09 4.81
CA GLU A 49 6.50 1.11 4.15
C GLU A 49 5.19 1.33 4.90
N THR A 50 4.52 0.23 5.26
CA THR A 50 3.23 0.27 5.94
C THR A 50 3.32 0.90 7.33
N ILE A 51 4.37 0.56 8.09
CA ILE A 51 4.65 1.16 9.40
C ILE A 51 4.86 2.67 9.23
N SER A 52 5.70 3.06 8.27
CA SER A 52 6.03 4.45 8.02
C SER A 52 4.82 5.29 7.57
N PHE A 53 3.94 4.74 6.73
CA PHE A 53 2.71 5.41 6.30
C PHE A 53 1.69 5.55 7.44
N SER A 54 1.67 4.60 8.39
CA SER A 54 0.83 4.73 9.59
C SER A 54 1.28 5.93 10.44
N ILE A 55 2.59 6.02 10.69
CA ILE A 55 3.20 7.11 11.45
C ILE A 55 2.96 8.46 10.73
N LEU A 56 3.10 8.49 9.40
CA LEU A 56 2.77 9.66 8.58
C LEU A 56 1.31 10.12 8.76
N ALA A 57 0.36 9.18 8.83
CA ALA A 57 -1.05 9.46 9.08
C ALA A 57 -1.35 9.82 10.55
N GLY A 58 -0.37 9.76 11.45
CA GLY A 58 -0.56 10.00 12.88
C GLY A 58 -1.30 8.87 13.58
N VAL A 59 -1.19 7.63 13.06
CA VAL A 59 -1.81 6.44 13.65
C VAL A 59 -0.76 5.38 13.97
N GLY A 60 -1.08 4.51 14.94
CA GLY A 60 -0.15 3.46 15.37
C GLY A 60 0.21 2.48 14.23
N PRO A 61 1.44 1.92 14.23
CA PRO A 61 1.93 1.00 13.20
C PRO A 61 1.00 -0.19 12.90
N GLN A 62 0.33 -0.70 13.94
CA GLN A 62 -0.65 -1.77 13.81
C GLN A 62 -1.75 -1.45 12.78
N ILE A 63 -2.24 -0.20 12.72
CA ILE A 63 -3.37 0.17 11.86
C ILE A 63 -3.01 0.00 10.38
N GLY A 64 -1.81 0.43 9.97
CA GLY A 64 -1.34 0.16 8.61
C GLY A 64 -1.10 -1.32 8.38
N LEU A 65 -0.47 -2.04 9.31
CA LEU A 65 -0.17 -3.47 9.14
C LEU A 65 -1.46 -4.28 8.94
N VAL A 66 -2.48 -3.99 9.75
CA VAL A 66 -3.84 -4.55 9.61
C VAL A 66 -4.46 -4.20 8.27
N THR A 67 -4.36 -2.93 7.87
CA THR A 67 -4.82 -2.47 6.57
C THR A 67 -4.17 -3.28 5.45
N SER A 68 -2.85 -3.42 5.47
CA SER A 68 -2.11 -4.03 4.38
C SER A 68 -2.46 -5.49 4.16
N PHE A 69 -2.57 -6.31 5.22
CA PHE A 69 -2.91 -7.72 5.01
C PHE A 69 -4.38 -7.92 4.65
N LEU A 70 -5.32 -7.21 5.30
CA LEU A 70 -6.74 -7.33 5.00
C LEU A 70 -7.04 -6.87 3.59
N PHE A 71 -6.45 -5.76 3.17
CA PHE A 71 -6.64 -5.21 1.84
C PHE A 71 -6.11 -6.19 0.79
N ALA A 72 -4.87 -6.70 0.95
CA ALA A 72 -4.26 -7.63 0.01
C ALA A 72 -5.07 -8.94 -0.11
N MET A 73 -5.52 -9.52 1.01
CA MET A 73 -6.34 -10.73 1.00
C MET A 73 -7.72 -10.48 0.36
N THR A 74 -8.36 -9.35 0.68
CA THR A 74 -9.67 -9.00 0.14
C THR A 74 -9.59 -8.76 -1.37
N ILE A 75 -8.66 -7.92 -1.83
CA ILE A 75 -8.52 -7.57 -3.24
C ILE A 75 -8.11 -8.78 -4.10
N ALA A 76 -7.35 -9.73 -3.55
CA ALA A 76 -7.05 -10.98 -4.24
C ALA A 76 -8.32 -11.75 -4.64
N ILE A 77 -9.39 -11.66 -3.83
CA ILE A 77 -10.68 -12.31 -4.08
C ILE A 77 -11.56 -11.44 -5.00
N VAL A 78 -11.76 -10.16 -4.65
CA VAL A 78 -12.78 -9.32 -5.32
C VAL A 78 -12.24 -8.52 -6.51
N GLY A 79 -10.94 -8.22 -6.54
CA GLY A 79 -10.29 -7.34 -7.52
C GLY A 79 -10.41 -7.81 -8.96
N GLY A 80 -10.20 -6.89 -9.89
CA GLY A 80 -10.25 -7.08 -11.34
C GLY A 80 -8.89 -7.34 -12.00
N ARG A 81 -7.77 -7.03 -11.34
CA ARG A 81 -6.41 -7.18 -11.87
C ARG A 81 -5.56 -8.18 -11.04
N PRO A 82 -5.34 -9.42 -11.52
CA PRO A 82 -4.47 -10.37 -10.84
C PRO A 82 -3.02 -9.87 -10.68
N ALA A 83 -2.35 -10.31 -9.62
CA ALA A 83 -0.98 -9.97 -9.24
C ALA A 83 -0.70 -8.48 -8.94
N MET A 84 -1.70 -7.60 -9.04
CA MET A 84 -1.59 -6.24 -8.52
C MET A 84 -1.65 -6.27 -6.99
N ILE A 85 -0.79 -5.48 -6.35
CA ILE A 85 -0.70 -5.39 -4.90
C ILE A 85 -1.40 -4.10 -4.45
N SER A 86 -2.35 -4.24 -3.54
CA SER A 86 -3.01 -3.12 -2.86
C SER A 86 -2.92 -3.31 -1.36
N ALA A 87 -2.57 -2.25 -0.64
CA ALA A 87 -2.33 -2.26 0.80
C ALA A 87 -2.44 -0.84 1.36
N ALA A 88 -1.94 -0.59 2.58
CA ALA A 88 -1.83 0.76 3.13
C ALA A 88 -0.90 1.61 2.25
N ALA A 89 -1.41 2.71 1.72
CA ALA A 89 -0.69 3.56 0.79
C ALA A 89 -0.42 4.95 1.40
N GLY A 90 0.77 5.49 1.13
CA GLY A 90 1.16 6.83 1.59
C GLY A 90 0.26 7.94 1.04
N SER A 91 -0.31 7.75 -0.15
CA SER A 91 -1.27 8.66 -0.76
C SER A 91 -2.55 8.79 0.06
N VAL A 92 -3.12 7.68 0.51
CA VAL A 92 -4.27 7.66 1.42
C VAL A 92 -3.91 8.20 2.80
N ALA A 93 -2.76 7.77 3.35
CA ALA A 93 -2.24 8.26 4.62
C ALA A 93 -2.15 9.79 4.66
N LEU A 94 -1.62 10.38 3.59
CA LEU A 94 -1.46 11.82 3.48
C LEU A 94 -2.79 12.58 3.41
N VAL A 95 -3.76 12.04 2.68
CA VAL A 95 -5.10 12.62 2.59
C VAL A 95 -5.78 12.61 3.95
N LEU A 96 -5.63 11.54 4.73
CA LEU A 96 -6.31 11.39 6.01
C LEU A 96 -5.54 11.96 7.21
N ALA A 97 -4.24 12.24 7.09
CA ALA A 97 -3.42 12.73 8.21
C ALA A 97 -4.00 13.98 8.90
N PRO A 98 -4.51 15.01 8.20
CA PRO A 98 -5.13 16.16 8.85
C PRO A 98 -6.38 15.78 9.65
N LEU A 99 -7.23 14.89 9.11
CA LEU A 99 -8.44 14.42 9.78
C LEU A 99 -8.11 13.70 11.10
N VAL A 100 -7.07 12.87 11.11
CA VAL A 100 -6.61 12.18 12.32
C VAL A 100 -6.11 13.18 13.36
N ARG A 101 -5.32 14.16 12.96
CA ARG A 101 -4.77 15.18 13.87
C ARG A 101 -5.85 16.04 14.52
N GLU A 102 -6.90 16.38 13.77
CA GLU A 102 -7.95 17.27 14.23
C GLU A 102 -9.10 16.55 14.95
N HIS A 103 -9.46 15.33 14.52
CA HIS A 103 -10.68 14.64 14.96
C HIS A 103 -10.43 13.20 15.47
N GLY A 104 -9.22 12.69 15.33
CA GLY A 104 -8.82 11.37 15.84
C GLY A 104 -9.12 10.19 14.91
N VAL A 105 -8.70 9.00 15.37
CA VAL A 105 -8.71 7.75 14.58
C VAL A 105 -10.13 7.29 14.22
N GLN A 106 -11.12 7.56 15.06
CA GLN A 106 -12.52 7.17 14.80
C GLN A 106 -13.09 7.87 13.56
N TYR A 107 -12.74 9.15 13.35
CA TYR A 107 -13.11 9.89 12.15
C TYR A 107 -12.38 9.38 10.90
N LEU A 108 -11.13 8.94 11.03
CA LEU A 108 -10.41 8.26 9.95
C LEU A 108 -11.14 6.97 9.54
N ILE A 109 -11.57 6.14 10.49
CA ILE A 109 -12.29 4.90 10.18
C ILE A 109 -13.61 5.20 9.46
N ALA A 110 -14.35 6.22 9.93
CA ALA A 110 -15.56 6.70 9.25
C ALA A 110 -15.28 7.18 7.81
N ALA A 111 -14.16 7.89 7.59
CA ALA A 111 -13.74 8.35 6.26
C ALA A 111 -13.38 7.20 5.33
N VAL A 112 -12.71 6.17 5.85
CA VAL A 112 -12.35 4.96 5.09
C VAL A 112 -13.60 4.19 4.68
N LEU A 113 -14.56 4.01 5.59
CA LEU A 113 -15.82 3.35 5.28
C LEU A 113 -16.62 4.12 4.21
N LEU A 114 -16.81 5.43 4.41
CA LEU A 114 -17.51 6.28 3.44
C LEU A 114 -16.75 6.31 2.10
N GLY A 115 -15.43 6.41 2.13
CA GLY A 115 -14.58 6.37 0.95
C GLY A 115 -14.72 5.05 0.18
N GLY A 116 -14.80 3.91 0.87
CA GLY A 116 -15.08 2.61 0.28
C GLY A 116 -16.46 2.55 -0.41
N VAL A 117 -17.50 3.12 0.22
CA VAL A 117 -18.82 3.28 -0.42
C VAL A 117 -18.72 4.14 -1.69
N LEU A 118 -18.05 5.29 -1.60
CA LEU A 118 -17.87 6.19 -2.74
C LEU A 118 -17.10 5.51 -3.88
N GLN A 119 -16.04 4.75 -3.59
CA GLN A 119 -15.30 3.99 -4.60
C GLN A 119 -16.19 2.97 -5.31
N LEU A 120 -17.04 2.26 -4.56
CA LEU A 120 -17.99 1.31 -5.12
C LEU A 120 -19.01 2.00 -6.02
N LEU A 121 -19.63 3.10 -5.55
CA LEU A 121 -20.59 3.88 -6.33
C LEU A 121 -19.98 4.48 -7.60
N LEU A 122 -18.83 5.12 -7.49
CA LEU A 122 -18.12 5.73 -8.62
C LEU A 122 -17.67 4.68 -9.65
N SER A 123 -17.23 3.51 -9.18
CA SER A 123 -16.84 2.40 -10.06
C SER A 123 -18.03 1.84 -10.83
N LEU A 124 -19.18 1.66 -10.17
CA LEU A 124 -20.43 1.25 -10.79
C LEU A 124 -20.94 2.29 -11.80
N ALA A 125 -20.83 3.58 -11.46
CA ALA A 125 -21.15 4.71 -12.35
C ALA A 125 -20.20 4.84 -13.55
N GLY A 126 -19.08 4.10 -13.56
CA GLY A 126 -18.16 4.05 -14.70
C GLY A 126 -17.10 5.16 -14.69
N VAL A 127 -16.69 5.65 -13.52
CA VAL A 127 -15.63 6.67 -13.35
C VAL A 127 -14.32 6.29 -14.03
N ALA A 128 -14.05 4.99 -14.23
CA ALA A 128 -12.89 4.51 -15.00
C ALA A 128 -12.80 5.17 -16.39
N LYS A 129 -13.93 5.48 -17.04
CA LYS A 129 -13.97 6.16 -18.34
C LYS A 129 -13.54 7.63 -18.25
N LEU A 130 -13.65 8.25 -17.07
CA LEU A 130 -13.33 9.65 -16.84
C LEU A 130 -11.83 9.86 -16.58
N MET A 131 -11.07 8.80 -16.27
CA MET A 131 -9.62 8.88 -16.07
C MET A 131 -8.87 9.49 -17.25
N ARG A 132 -9.40 9.32 -18.48
CA ARG A 132 -8.84 9.96 -19.69
C ARG A 132 -8.81 11.49 -19.63
N PHE A 133 -9.61 12.09 -18.75
CA PHE A 133 -9.72 13.55 -18.60
C PHE A 133 -8.84 14.10 -17.48
N VAL A 134 -8.18 13.24 -16.69
CA VAL A 134 -7.26 13.69 -15.64
C VAL A 134 -5.99 14.21 -16.32
N PRO A 135 -5.68 15.50 -16.22
CA PRO A 135 -4.50 16.04 -16.88
C PRO A 135 -3.22 15.44 -16.29
N PRO A 136 -2.20 15.12 -17.12
CA PRO A 136 -0.91 14.64 -16.62
C PRO A 136 -0.25 15.60 -15.62
N SER A 137 -0.52 16.90 -15.73
CA SER A 137 -0.04 17.93 -14.80
C SER A 137 -0.60 17.77 -13.39
N VAL A 138 -1.87 17.34 -13.25
CA VAL A 138 -2.50 17.08 -11.94
C VAL A 138 -1.85 15.87 -11.28
N VAL A 139 -1.65 14.79 -12.03
CA VAL A 139 -0.96 13.60 -11.52
C VAL A 139 0.47 13.94 -11.09
N THR A 140 1.21 14.67 -11.94
CA THR A 140 2.59 15.08 -11.63
C THR A 140 2.65 15.99 -10.40
N GLY A 141 1.72 16.95 -10.27
CA GLY A 141 1.63 17.83 -9.11
C GLY A 141 1.32 17.06 -7.83
N PHE A 142 0.35 16.14 -7.88
CA PHE A 142 0.01 15.26 -6.76
C PHE A 142 1.19 14.42 -6.30
N VAL A 143 1.87 13.73 -7.23
CA VAL A 143 3.03 12.87 -6.92
C VAL A 143 4.20 13.68 -6.35
N ASN A 144 4.48 14.87 -6.88
CA ASN A 144 5.50 15.76 -6.34
C ASN A 144 5.14 16.25 -4.93
N GLY A 145 3.88 16.63 -4.70
CA GLY A 145 3.39 17.02 -3.38
C GLY A 145 3.51 15.88 -2.37
N LEU A 146 3.11 14.66 -2.77
CA LEU A 146 3.26 13.46 -1.95
C LEU A 146 4.72 13.21 -1.58
N ALA A 147 5.64 13.29 -2.53
CA ALA A 147 7.07 13.13 -2.26
C ALA A 147 7.60 14.15 -1.24
N ILE A 148 7.26 15.44 -1.43
CA ILE A 148 7.67 16.50 -0.50
C ILE A 148 7.11 16.25 0.89
N LEU A 149 5.84 15.83 0.99
CA LEU A 149 5.18 15.60 2.28
C LEU A 149 5.72 14.36 3.00
N ILE A 150 6.06 13.30 2.26
CA ILE A 150 6.77 12.14 2.81
C ILE A 150 8.11 12.58 3.39
N PHE A 151 8.90 13.36 2.65
CA PHE A 151 10.20 13.86 3.10
C PHE A 151 10.06 14.78 4.33
N ALA A 152 9.12 15.73 4.28
CA ALA A 152 8.84 16.66 5.38
C ALA A 152 8.43 15.92 6.65
N ALA A 153 7.67 14.82 6.53
CA ALA A 153 7.30 13.98 7.67
C ALA A 153 8.48 13.23 8.30
N GLN A 154 9.63 13.13 7.62
CA GLN A 154 10.83 12.54 8.21
C GLN A 154 11.60 13.53 9.10
N VAL A 155 11.40 14.84 8.91
CA VAL A 155 12.14 15.89 9.62
C VAL A 155 12.01 15.81 11.15
N PRO A 156 10.81 15.58 11.73
CA PRO A 156 10.66 15.42 13.19
C PRO A 156 11.50 14.27 13.75
N HIS A 157 11.75 13.22 12.98
CA HIS A 157 12.57 12.06 13.40
C HIS A 157 14.08 12.29 13.22
N LEU A 158 14.50 13.46 12.75
CA LEU A 158 15.90 13.86 12.58
C LEU A 158 16.24 15.15 13.36
N ALA A 159 15.25 15.83 13.92
CA ALA A 159 15.42 17.09 14.65
C ALA A 159 15.36 16.86 16.16
N GLY A 160 16.40 17.28 16.90
CA GLY A 160 16.42 17.14 18.36
C GLY A 160 16.51 15.69 18.86
N VAL A 161 16.97 14.77 18.02
CA VAL A 161 17.07 13.33 18.31
C VAL A 161 18.47 12.94 18.79
N PRO A 162 18.63 11.77 19.45
CA PRO A 162 19.95 11.28 19.86
C PRO A 162 20.95 11.23 18.69
N TRP A 163 22.21 11.60 18.96
CA TRP A 163 23.21 11.75 17.90
C TRP A 163 23.43 10.48 17.06
N LEU A 164 23.21 9.30 17.63
CA LEU A 164 23.32 7.99 16.95
C LEU A 164 22.32 7.82 15.79
N VAL A 165 21.22 8.58 15.77
CA VAL A 165 20.24 8.54 14.69
C VAL A 165 20.85 9.01 13.36
N TYR A 166 21.72 10.02 13.38
CA TYR A 166 22.36 10.57 12.17
C TYR A 166 23.24 9.56 11.43
N PRO A 167 24.25 8.91 12.06
CA PRO A 167 25.07 7.92 11.38
C PRO A 167 24.27 6.66 10.98
N LEU A 168 23.30 6.22 11.78
CA LEU A 168 22.44 5.08 11.41
C LEU A 168 21.61 5.38 10.16
N THR A 169 21.02 6.58 10.09
CA THR A 169 20.27 7.03 8.92
C THR A 169 21.18 7.11 7.69
N ALA A 170 22.38 7.67 7.85
CA ALA A 170 23.36 7.76 6.76
C ALA A 170 23.75 6.36 6.23
N VAL A 171 24.01 5.40 7.12
CA VAL A 171 24.27 4.01 6.74
C VAL A 171 23.07 3.39 6.03
N GLY A 172 21.85 3.62 6.52
CA GLY A 172 20.61 3.19 5.87
C GLY A 172 20.49 3.73 4.45
N LEU A 173 20.75 5.02 4.24
CA LEU A 173 20.76 5.65 2.91
C LEU A 173 21.83 5.05 2.00
N VAL A 174 23.04 4.80 2.53
CA VAL A 174 24.11 4.14 1.77
C VAL A 174 23.68 2.74 1.32
N ILE A 175 23.07 1.93 2.19
CA ILE A 175 22.56 0.60 1.84
C ILE A 175 21.50 0.72 0.74
N MET A 176 20.53 1.63 0.91
CA MET A 176 19.45 1.85 -0.06
C MET A 176 19.96 2.23 -1.46
N VAL A 177 21.06 2.98 -1.53
CA VAL A 177 21.65 3.46 -2.79
C VAL A 177 22.63 2.46 -3.41
N VAL A 178 23.45 1.79 -2.58
CA VAL A 178 24.53 0.90 -3.05
C VAL A 178 24.03 -0.51 -3.32
N LEU A 179 23.18 -1.07 -2.45
CA LEU A 179 22.77 -2.47 -2.55
C LEU A 179 22.08 -2.82 -3.88
N PRO A 180 21.15 -2.02 -4.43
CA PRO A 180 20.52 -2.32 -5.73
C PRO A 180 21.51 -2.36 -6.90
N ARG A 181 22.70 -1.78 -6.74
CA ARG A 181 23.79 -1.84 -7.74
C ARG A 181 24.62 -3.11 -7.64
N LEU A 182 24.69 -3.74 -6.46
CA LEU A 182 25.39 -5.00 -6.23
C LEU A 182 24.50 -6.20 -6.50
N THR A 183 23.25 -6.17 -6.04
CA THR A 183 22.30 -7.27 -6.19
C THR A 183 20.87 -6.77 -6.36
N ARG A 184 20.09 -7.51 -7.15
CA ARG A 184 18.65 -7.28 -7.33
C ARG A 184 17.80 -8.38 -6.70
N ALA A 185 18.43 -9.36 -6.05
CA ALA A 185 17.74 -10.52 -5.51
C ALA A 185 16.95 -10.20 -4.23
N ILE A 186 17.42 -9.24 -3.43
CA ILE A 186 16.82 -8.89 -2.13
C ILE A 186 16.49 -7.39 -2.12
N PRO A 187 15.27 -6.98 -1.72
CA PRO A 187 14.91 -5.56 -1.62
C PRO A 187 15.81 -4.81 -0.62
N ALA A 188 16.33 -3.65 -1.05
CA ALA A 188 17.17 -2.82 -0.22
C ALA A 188 16.50 -2.31 1.08
N PRO A 189 15.21 -1.95 1.10
CA PRO A 189 14.52 -1.60 2.35
C PRO A 189 14.63 -2.69 3.41
N LEU A 190 14.45 -3.97 3.01
CA LEU A 190 14.53 -5.11 3.92
C LEU A 190 15.94 -5.29 4.49
N VAL A 191 16.97 -5.13 3.66
CA VAL A 191 18.36 -5.25 4.12
C VAL A 191 18.73 -4.10 5.04
N ALA A 192 18.35 -2.86 4.69
CA ALA A 192 18.60 -1.70 5.52
C ALA A 192 17.92 -1.84 6.90
N THR A 193 16.63 -2.19 6.94
CA THR A 193 15.93 -2.39 8.22
C THR A 193 16.49 -3.54 9.02
N THR A 194 16.77 -4.68 8.40
CA THR A 194 17.30 -5.86 9.10
C THR A 194 18.69 -5.60 9.69
N LEU A 195 19.62 -5.05 8.91
CA LEU A 195 20.99 -4.82 9.36
C LEU A 195 21.06 -3.74 10.46
N LEU A 196 20.32 -2.65 10.30
CA LEU A 196 20.29 -1.59 11.30
C LEU A 196 19.57 -2.03 12.58
N THR A 197 18.52 -2.85 12.48
CA THR A 197 17.89 -3.45 13.66
C THR A 197 18.85 -4.38 14.38
N LEU A 198 19.55 -5.25 13.65
CA LEU A 198 20.54 -6.15 14.24
C LEU A 198 21.65 -5.36 14.94
N ALA A 199 22.17 -4.32 14.32
CA ALA A 199 23.16 -3.44 14.93
C ALA A 199 22.62 -2.76 16.20
N ALA A 200 21.40 -2.21 16.14
CA ALA A 200 20.77 -1.56 17.29
C ALA A 200 20.61 -2.52 18.47
N VAL A 201 20.18 -3.76 18.23
CA VAL A 201 19.98 -4.77 19.27
C VAL A 201 21.32 -5.29 19.82
N VAL A 202 22.26 -5.68 18.94
CA VAL A 202 23.55 -6.28 19.35
C VAL A 202 24.41 -5.29 20.12
N PHE A 203 24.44 -4.03 19.69
CA PHE A 203 25.21 -2.98 20.35
C PHE A 203 24.40 -2.22 21.40
N THR A 204 23.16 -2.65 21.68
CA THR A 204 22.26 -2.01 22.66
C THR A 204 22.15 -0.49 22.46
N LEU A 205 22.01 -0.05 21.20
CA LEU A 205 21.97 1.35 20.85
C LEU A 205 20.66 1.98 21.34
N ASN A 206 20.78 3.03 22.15
CA ASN A 206 19.61 3.77 22.65
C ASN A 206 19.15 4.79 21.60
N VAL A 207 18.27 4.35 20.70
CA VAL A 207 17.66 5.17 19.64
C VAL A 207 16.15 4.91 19.58
N PRO A 208 15.34 5.89 19.14
CA PRO A 208 13.90 5.70 19.00
C PRO A 208 13.59 4.51 18.08
N ALA A 209 12.63 3.69 18.49
CA ALA A 209 12.19 2.50 17.78
C ALA A 209 10.71 2.59 17.41
N VAL A 210 10.28 1.71 16.49
CA VAL A 210 8.88 1.67 16.03
C VAL A 210 7.89 1.47 17.18
N GLY A 211 8.27 0.70 18.21
CA GLY A 211 7.43 0.49 19.39
C GLY A 211 7.11 1.76 20.18
N ASP A 212 7.91 2.81 20.04
CA ASP A 212 7.70 4.10 20.70
C ASP A 212 6.59 4.92 20.00
N GLU A 213 6.33 4.64 18.72
CA GLU A 213 5.29 5.30 17.89
C GLU A 213 3.90 4.64 18.05
N GLY A 214 3.82 3.57 18.85
CA GLY A 214 2.58 2.90 19.18
C GLY A 214 2.63 1.39 19.02
N ARG A 215 1.48 0.74 19.25
CA ARG A 215 1.40 -0.72 19.22
C ARG A 215 1.69 -1.25 17.81
N VAL A 216 2.54 -2.28 17.73
CA VAL A 216 2.92 -2.95 16.48
C VAL A 216 2.19 -4.26 16.29
N GLY A 217 2.03 -5.03 17.36
CA GLY A 217 1.30 -6.29 17.33
C GLY A 217 -0.17 -6.07 17.01
N ALA A 218 -0.65 -6.70 15.94
CA ALA A 218 -2.06 -6.91 15.73
C ALA A 218 -2.42 -8.27 16.32
N GLY A 219 -3.37 -8.30 17.25
CA GLY A 219 -4.18 -9.51 17.41
C GLY A 219 -4.95 -9.79 16.13
N LEU A 220 -5.75 -10.85 16.10
CA LEU A 220 -6.78 -10.95 15.07
C LEU A 220 -7.63 -9.67 15.14
N PRO A 221 -7.85 -8.97 14.01
CA PRO A 221 -8.54 -7.70 14.05
C PRO A 221 -9.99 -7.94 14.45
N ASP A 222 -10.46 -7.19 15.45
CA ASP A 222 -11.84 -7.24 15.91
C ASP A 222 -12.73 -6.40 14.99
N LEU A 223 -13.99 -6.80 14.86
CA LEU A 223 -14.98 -6.01 14.14
C LEU A 223 -15.24 -4.72 14.93
N LEU A 224 -15.01 -3.58 14.29
CA LEU A 224 -15.06 -2.25 14.86
C LEU A 224 -16.09 -1.41 14.11
N PHE A 225 -16.97 -0.76 14.86
CA PHE A 225 -17.86 0.28 14.36
C PHE A 225 -17.35 1.63 14.86
N PRO A 226 -17.14 2.62 13.98
CA PRO A 226 -16.55 3.89 14.39
C PRO A 226 -17.44 4.58 15.42
N ASP A 227 -16.85 4.94 16.56
CA ASP A 227 -17.52 5.66 17.62
C ASP A 227 -17.53 7.16 17.32
N VAL A 228 -18.34 7.55 16.33
CA VAL A 228 -18.55 8.94 15.93
C VAL A 228 -20.04 9.28 15.90
N PRO A 229 -20.45 10.52 16.23
CA PRO A 229 -21.85 10.89 16.16
C PRO A 229 -22.39 10.72 14.74
N LEU A 230 -23.49 9.99 14.57
CA LEU A 230 -24.18 9.87 13.28
C LEU A 230 -24.98 11.14 12.98
N SER A 231 -24.27 12.23 12.68
CA SER A 231 -24.82 13.55 12.45
C SER A 231 -24.40 14.12 11.10
N LEU A 232 -25.17 15.09 10.60
CA LEU A 232 -24.81 15.82 9.38
C LEU A 232 -23.47 16.55 9.53
N ALA A 233 -23.14 17.03 10.73
CA ALA A 233 -21.85 17.68 11.02
C ALA A 233 -20.68 16.70 10.83
N THR A 234 -20.80 15.48 11.37
CA THR A 234 -19.79 14.42 11.15
C THR A 234 -19.65 14.10 9.67
N LEU A 235 -20.75 14.01 8.93
CA LEU A 235 -20.70 13.79 7.49
C LEU A 235 -19.97 14.94 6.77
N GLN A 236 -20.23 16.19 7.12
CA GLN A 236 -19.56 17.36 6.54
C GLN A 236 -18.05 17.37 6.82
N ILE A 237 -17.63 16.92 8.00
CA ILE A 237 -16.22 16.78 8.36
C ILE A 237 -15.57 15.66 7.52
N VAL A 238 -16.20 14.49 7.47
CA VAL A 238 -15.61 13.27 6.91
C VAL A 238 -15.67 13.23 5.37
N PHE A 239 -16.71 13.80 4.78
CA PHE A 239 -17.00 13.68 3.34
C PHE A 239 -15.87 14.18 2.43
N PRO A 240 -15.23 15.35 2.66
CA PRO A 240 -14.13 15.81 1.81
C PRO A 240 -12.94 14.85 1.81
N TYR A 241 -12.61 14.29 2.97
CA TYR A 241 -11.53 13.32 3.13
C TYR A 241 -11.87 11.97 2.49
N ALA A 242 -13.11 11.49 2.68
CA ALA A 242 -13.61 10.26 2.06
C ALA A 242 -13.63 10.37 0.53
N LEU A 243 -14.04 11.52 -0.01
CA LEU A 243 -14.00 11.80 -1.45
C LEU A 243 -12.56 11.86 -1.97
N GLY A 244 -11.65 12.53 -1.23
CA GLY A 244 -10.23 12.58 -1.53
C GLY A 244 -9.61 11.18 -1.60
N LEU A 245 -9.85 10.34 -0.59
CA LEU A 245 -9.44 8.94 -0.55
C LEU A 245 -9.99 8.17 -1.74
N ALA A 246 -11.28 8.32 -2.04
CA ALA A 246 -11.92 7.60 -3.15
C ALA A 246 -11.29 7.96 -4.50
N MET A 247 -11.08 9.25 -4.75
CA MET A 247 -10.52 9.76 -6.00
C MET A 247 -9.05 9.37 -6.16
N VAL A 248 -8.22 9.63 -5.14
CA VAL A 248 -6.79 9.29 -5.16
C VAL A 248 -6.59 7.78 -5.27
N GLY A 249 -7.34 6.99 -4.49
CA GLY A 249 -7.24 5.54 -4.50
C GLY A 249 -7.62 4.94 -5.85
N LEU A 250 -8.69 5.43 -6.50
CA LEU A 250 -9.07 4.97 -7.83
C LEU A 250 -8.06 5.41 -8.91
N LEU A 251 -7.55 6.64 -8.83
CA LEU A 251 -6.55 7.16 -9.76
C LEU A 251 -5.28 6.28 -9.72
N GLU A 252 -4.71 6.06 -8.54
CA GLU A 252 -3.50 5.23 -8.39
C GLU A 252 -3.76 3.78 -8.83
N THR A 253 -4.93 3.25 -8.50
CA THR A 253 -5.34 1.91 -8.92
C THR A 253 -5.38 1.79 -10.43
N PHE A 254 -6.01 2.73 -11.14
CA PHE A 254 -6.13 2.64 -12.58
C PHE A 254 -4.82 2.90 -13.32
N LEU A 255 -3.93 3.74 -12.78
CA LEU A 255 -2.57 3.93 -13.31
C LEU A 255 -1.73 2.67 -13.10
N THR A 256 -1.78 2.09 -11.90
CA THR A 256 -1.07 0.83 -11.59
C THR A 256 -1.56 -0.28 -12.50
N GLN A 257 -2.88 -0.39 -12.66
CA GLN A 257 -3.50 -1.41 -13.49
C GLN A 257 -3.03 -1.35 -14.94
N GLN A 258 -2.90 -0.16 -15.53
CA GLN A 258 -2.34 0.02 -16.89
C GLN A 258 -0.90 -0.49 -16.99
N LEU A 259 -0.04 -0.18 -16.00
CA LEU A 259 1.33 -0.69 -15.96
C LEU A 259 1.37 -2.23 -15.92
N VAL A 260 0.48 -2.86 -15.15
CA VAL A 260 0.42 -4.34 -15.11
C VAL A 260 -0.12 -4.91 -16.42
N ASP A 261 -1.08 -4.26 -17.06
CA ASP A 261 -1.60 -4.67 -18.37
C ASP A 261 -0.48 -4.65 -19.40
N ASP A 262 0.31 -3.58 -19.47
CA ASP A 262 1.42 -3.41 -20.40
C ASP A 262 2.52 -4.47 -20.18
N ILE A 263 2.88 -4.76 -18.93
CA ILE A 263 3.94 -5.74 -18.60
C ILE A 263 3.53 -7.17 -18.95
N THR A 264 2.24 -7.49 -18.81
CA THR A 264 1.75 -8.87 -18.97
C THR A 264 1.11 -9.13 -20.33
N GLY A 265 0.79 -8.08 -21.09
CA GLY A 265 0.02 -8.18 -22.33
C GLY A 265 -1.42 -8.68 -22.14
N THR A 266 -2.00 -8.53 -20.93
CA THR A 266 -3.35 -9.03 -20.63
C THR A 266 -4.27 -7.88 -20.19
N PRO A 267 -5.49 -7.78 -20.73
CA PRO A 267 -6.40 -6.71 -20.36
C PRO A 267 -7.00 -6.95 -18.98
N SER A 268 -7.38 -5.85 -18.32
CA SER A 268 -7.97 -5.84 -16.98
C SER A 268 -9.38 -5.24 -16.97
N ASN A 269 -10.13 -5.53 -15.90
CA ASN A 269 -11.47 -4.96 -15.71
C ASN A 269 -11.42 -3.85 -14.64
N MET A 270 -11.29 -2.60 -15.10
CA MET A 270 -11.24 -1.41 -14.24
C MET A 270 -12.47 -1.26 -13.33
N ARG A 271 -13.68 -1.55 -13.82
CA ARG A 271 -14.90 -1.47 -12.99
C ARG A 271 -14.83 -2.46 -11.83
N ARG A 272 -14.47 -3.71 -12.12
CA ARG A 272 -14.35 -4.76 -11.10
C ARG A 272 -13.24 -4.42 -10.11
N GLU A 273 -12.11 -3.91 -10.60
CA GLU A 273 -11.01 -3.49 -9.73
C GLU A 273 -11.45 -2.36 -8.80
N GLY A 274 -12.04 -1.28 -9.33
CA GLY A 274 -12.49 -0.17 -8.50
C GLY A 274 -13.59 -0.55 -7.50
N CYS A 275 -14.52 -1.44 -7.86
CA CYS A 275 -15.47 -2.02 -6.91
C CYS A 275 -14.74 -2.85 -5.84
N GLY A 276 -13.71 -3.61 -6.24
CA GLY A 276 -12.88 -4.40 -5.34
C GLY A 276 -12.10 -3.55 -4.34
N GLN A 277 -11.55 -2.41 -4.76
CA GLN A 277 -10.90 -1.42 -3.89
C GLN A 277 -11.90 -0.87 -2.86
N GLY A 278 -13.12 -0.52 -3.30
CA GLY A 278 -14.17 -0.06 -2.39
C GLY A 278 -14.56 -1.11 -1.34
N ILE A 279 -14.72 -2.37 -1.75
CA ILE A 279 -14.98 -3.49 -0.83
C ILE A 279 -13.79 -3.69 0.13
N ALA A 280 -12.56 -3.63 -0.37
CA ALA A 280 -11.37 -3.79 0.46
C ALA A 280 -11.24 -2.66 1.49
N ASN A 281 -11.56 -1.42 1.12
CA ASN A 281 -11.63 -0.30 2.06
C ASN A 281 -12.76 -0.45 3.09
N LEU A 282 -13.94 -0.95 2.68
CA LEU A 282 -15.03 -1.24 3.62
C LEU A 282 -14.62 -2.30 4.64
N VAL A 283 -14.12 -3.45 4.18
CA VAL A 283 -13.63 -4.53 5.05
C VAL A 283 -12.57 -3.99 5.99
N THR A 284 -11.57 -3.30 5.45
CA THR A 284 -10.49 -2.71 6.25
C THR A 284 -11.00 -1.72 7.30
N GLY A 285 -11.93 -0.84 6.95
CA GLY A 285 -12.53 0.13 7.88
C GLY A 285 -13.27 -0.56 9.02
N PHE A 286 -14.05 -1.61 8.73
CA PHE A 286 -14.72 -2.42 9.77
C PHE A 286 -13.76 -3.20 10.67
N PHE A 287 -12.48 -3.27 10.32
CA PHE A 287 -11.43 -3.89 11.14
C PHE A 287 -10.41 -2.85 11.65
N GLY A 288 -10.79 -1.56 11.65
CA GLY A 288 -10.01 -0.47 12.23
C GLY A 288 -8.79 -0.02 11.43
N GLY A 289 -8.74 -0.32 10.12
CA GLY A 289 -7.64 0.09 9.26
C GLY A 289 -7.77 1.52 8.71
N MET A 290 -6.65 2.06 8.23
CA MET A 290 -6.52 3.43 7.69
C MET A 290 -6.90 3.58 6.21
N GLY A 291 -7.33 2.50 5.58
CA GLY A 291 -7.64 2.47 4.16
C GLY A 291 -6.40 2.40 3.26
N GLY A 292 -6.64 2.05 2.00
CA GLY A 292 -5.57 1.72 1.08
C GLY A 292 -5.97 1.83 -0.38
N CYS A 293 -4.99 1.58 -1.24
CA CYS A 293 -5.15 1.49 -2.68
C CYS A 293 -4.01 0.68 -3.30
N ALA A 294 -3.99 0.58 -4.64
CA ALA A 294 -2.90 -0.07 -5.35
C ALA A 294 -1.56 0.63 -5.08
N MET A 295 -0.49 -0.13 -4.95
CA MET A 295 0.87 0.39 -4.80
C MET A 295 1.70 0.03 -6.03
N ILE A 296 2.16 1.05 -6.74
CA ILE A 296 2.94 0.88 -7.98
C ILE A 296 4.23 0.09 -7.70
N GLY A 297 5.06 0.53 -6.73
CA GLY A 297 6.36 -0.10 -6.47
C GLY A 297 6.26 -1.59 -6.11
N GLN A 298 5.34 -1.92 -5.20
CA GLN A 298 5.12 -3.29 -4.73
C GLN A 298 4.47 -4.17 -5.82
N THR A 299 3.61 -3.58 -6.64
CA THR A 299 3.06 -4.27 -7.82
C THR A 299 4.14 -4.57 -8.86
N MET A 300 5.02 -3.61 -9.15
CA MET A 300 6.14 -3.82 -10.06
C MET A 300 7.02 -4.94 -9.52
N MET A 301 7.41 -4.87 -8.24
CA MET A 301 8.19 -5.91 -7.58
C MET A 301 7.56 -7.30 -7.70
N ASN A 302 6.25 -7.41 -7.47
CA ASN A 302 5.53 -8.67 -7.58
C ASN A 302 5.57 -9.21 -9.02
N VAL A 303 5.24 -8.36 -10.00
CA VAL A 303 4.95 -8.76 -11.38
C VAL A 303 6.23 -8.83 -12.21
N LYS A 304 7.06 -7.80 -12.18
CA LYS A 304 8.22 -7.67 -13.04
C LYS A 304 9.45 -8.38 -12.45
N GLU A 305 9.76 -8.15 -11.19
CA GLU A 305 10.95 -8.71 -10.55
C GLU A 305 10.74 -10.14 -10.05
N CYS A 306 9.59 -10.42 -9.40
CA CYS A 306 9.31 -11.74 -8.81
C CYS A 306 8.49 -12.69 -9.71
N GLY A 307 7.84 -12.17 -10.75
CA GLY A 307 7.12 -12.97 -11.75
C GLY A 307 5.70 -13.41 -11.35
N GLY A 308 5.08 -12.81 -10.32
CA GLY A 308 3.70 -13.06 -9.95
C GLY A 308 2.71 -12.67 -11.05
N ARG A 309 1.75 -13.53 -11.37
CA ARG A 309 0.77 -13.36 -12.47
C ARG A 309 -0.67 -13.64 -12.05
N THR A 310 -0.89 -14.26 -10.89
CA THR A 310 -2.24 -14.66 -10.45
C THR A 310 -2.65 -13.97 -9.15
N ARG A 311 -3.87 -14.27 -8.70
CA ARG A 311 -4.38 -13.83 -7.39
C ARG A 311 -3.65 -14.49 -6.23
N VAL A 312 -2.96 -15.62 -6.46
CA VAL A 312 -2.22 -16.34 -5.42
C VAL A 312 -1.11 -15.47 -4.85
N SER A 313 -0.30 -14.80 -5.67
CA SER A 313 0.77 -13.93 -5.16
C SER A 313 0.23 -12.80 -4.27
N THR A 314 -0.84 -12.12 -4.67
CA THR A 314 -1.47 -11.07 -3.86
C THR A 314 -2.04 -11.62 -2.54
N PHE A 315 -2.73 -12.76 -2.59
CA PHE A 315 -3.26 -13.40 -1.37
C PHE A 315 -2.15 -13.85 -0.43
N VAL A 316 -1.09 -14.46 -0.96
CA VAL A 316 0.08 -14.88 -0.18
C VAL A 316 0.81 -13.68 0.40
N ALA A 317 0.86 -12.53 -0.29
CA ALA A 317 1.42 -11.32 0.30
C ALA A 317 0.67 -10.89 1.57
N GLY A 318 -0.66 -10.86 1.50
CA GLY A 318 -1.50 -10.57 2.68
C GLY A 318 -1.34 -11.62 3.78
N LEU A 319 -1.42 -12.91 3.44
CA LEU A 319 -1.27 -14.00 4.41
C LEU A 319 0.11 -13.98 5.08
N SER A 320 1.18 -13.77 4.32
CA SER A 320 2.55 -13.70 4.84
C SER A 320 2.70 -12.49 5.77
N LEU A 321 2.09 -11.36 5.43
CA LEU A 321 2.10 -10.18 6.29
C LEU A 321 1.32 -10.43 7.59
N LEU A 322 0.16 -11.08 7.53
CA LEU A 322 -0.59 -11.49 8.72
C LEU A 322 0.27 -12.37 9.65
N VAL A 323 0.93 -13.39 9.10
CA VAL A 323 1.84 -14.26 9.86
C VAL A 323 2.98 -13.46 10.48
N LEU A 324 3.62 -12.57 9.72
CA LEU A 324 4.69 -11.71 10.23
C LEU A 324 4.20 -10.81 11.37
N VAL A 325 3.02 -10.22 11.25
CA VAL A 325 2.48 -9.31 12.27
C VAL A 325 2.13 -10.05 13.56
N VAL A 326 1.57 -11.26 13.46
CA VAL A 326 1.20 -12.06 14.63
C VAL A 326 2.42 -12.62 15.36
N PHE A 327 3.42 -13.13 14.63
CA PHE A 327 4.55 -13.84 15.24
C PHE A 327 5.82 -12.99 15.41
N ALA A 328 6.02 -11.96 14.58
CA ALA A 328 7.21 -11.13 14.60
C ALA A 328 6.99 -9.75 15.24
N ALA A 329 5.83 -9.47 15.85
CA ALA A 329 5.56 -8.18 16.51
C ALA A 329 6.68 -7.70 17.46
N PRO A 330 7.30 -8.55 18.31
CA PRO A 330 8.41 -8.11 19.16
C PRO A 330 9.64 -7.67 18.36
N VAL A 331 9.92 -8.33 17.24
CA VAL A 331 11.02 -7.99 16.34
C VAL A 331 10.73 -6.70 15.59
N LEU A 332 9.49 -6.49 15.15
CA LEU A 332 9.08 -5.27 14.46
C LEU A 332 9.11 -4.04 15.37
N ALA A 333 8.81 -4.21 16.66
CA ALA A 333 8.81 -3.12 17.64
C ALA A 333 10.19 -2.54 17.92
N VAL A 334 11.26 -3.33 17.76
CA VAL A 334 12.64 -2.89 18.00
C VAL A 334 13.35 -2.34 16.75
N ILE A 335 12.64 -2.22 15.62
CA ILE A 335 13.18 -1.60 14.42
C ILE A 335 13.50 -0.13 14.74
N PRO A 336 14.75 0.34 14.56
CA PRO A 336 15.12 1.71 14.85
C PRO A 336 14.48 2.65 13.82
N MET A 337 13.92 3.76 14.29
CA MET A 337 13.28 4.77 13.44
C MET A 337 14.23 5.32 12.38
N ALA A 338 15.53 5.40 12.67
CA ALA A 338 16.57 5.76 11.71
C ALA A 338 16.54 4.92 10.42
N ALA A 339 16.23 3.63 10.53
CA ALA A 339 16.14 2.73 9.37
C ALA A 339 14.90 3.05 8.51
N LEU A 340 13.74 3.27 9.15
CA LEU A 340 12.52 3.65 8.45
C LEU A 340 12.66 5.04 7.80
N VAL A 341 13.24 5.99 8.51
CA VAL A 341 13.53 7.34 7.98
C VAL A 341 14.40 7.26 6.73
N ALA A 342 15.47 6.46 6.74
CA ALA A 342 16.32 6.27 5.56
C ALA A 342 15.53 5.68 4.37
N VAL A 343 14.68 4.68 4.63
CA VAL A 343 13.81 4.08 3.61
C VAL A 343 12.84 5.13 3.06
N MET A 344 12.18 5.91 3.92
CA MET A 344 11.19 6.90 3.51
C MET A 344 11.77 8.11 2.80
N ILE A 345 12.98 8.54 3.17
CA ILE A 345 13.73 9.52 2.39
C ILE A 345 13.96 8.99 0.97
N MET A 346 14.40 7.74 0.83
CA MET A 346 14.62 7.16 -0.50
C MET A 346 13.31 6.95 -1.28
N VAL A 347 12.23 6.55 -0.61
CA VAL A 347 10.89 6.46 -1.22
C VAL A 347 10.44 7.83 -1.72
N SER A 348 10.67 8.90 -0.96
CA SER A 348 10.33 10.27 -1.39
C SER A 348 11.06 10.66 -2.68
N PHE A 349 12.36 10.38 -2.79
CA PHE A 349 13.12 10.63 -4.02
C PHE A 349 12.68 9.75 -5.19
N ALA A 350 12.37 8.48 -4.92
CA ALA A 350 11.89 7.54 -5.93
C ALA A 350 10.47 7.87 -6.43
N THR A 351 9.69 8.60 -5.64
CA THR A 351 8.32 9.02 -5.97
C THR A 351 8.34 10.15 -7.00
N ILE A 352 9.34 11.03 -6.97
CA ILE A 352 9.45 12.15 -7.91
C ILE A 352 9.63 11.60 -9.34
N PRO A 353 8.75 11.97 -10.29
CA PRO A 353 8.86 11.51 -11.67
C PRO A 353 10.19 11.97 -12.30
N SER A 354 11.07 11.02 -12.61
CA SER A 354 12.31 11.35 -13.33
C SER A 354 12.00 11.58 -14.82
N ARG A 355 12.53 12.66 -15.42
CA ARG A 355 12.35 13.03 -16.84
C ARG A 355 12.70 11.92 -17.85
N ARG A 356 13.33 10.82 -17.43
CA ARG A 356 13.72 9.70 -18.31
C ARG A 356 12.59 8.71 -18.61
N SER A 357 11.45 8.75 -17.91
CA SER A 357 10.33 7.83 -18.16
C SER A 357 9.24 8.39 -19.06
N SER A 358 9.29 9.67 -19.45
CA SER A 358 8.30 10.32 -20.31
C SER A 358 8.66 10.30 -21.80
N SER A 359 9.69 9.54 -22.19
CA SER A 359 10.20 9.49 -23.57
C SER A 359 10.22 8.07 -24.16
N ARG A 360 9.39 7.15 -23.65
CA ARG A 360 9.19 5.82 -24.24
C ARG A 360 7.72 5.52 -24.41
#